data_AF-A0A920QC93-F1
#
_entry.id   AF-A0A920QC93-F1
#
_cell.length_a   1.000
_cell.length_b   1.000
_cell.length_c   1.000
_cell.angle_alpha   90.00
_cell.angle_beta   90.00
_cell.angle_gamma   90.00
#
_symmetry.space_group_name_H-M   'P 1'
#
loop_
_entity.id
_entity.type
_entity.pdbx_description
1 polymer ?
#
loop_
_entity_poly.entity_id
_entity_poly.type
_entity_poly.pdbx_seq_one_letter_code
_entity_poly.pdbx_strand_id
1 'polypeptide(L)'
;MRCSSLRVARESQKNTLSTGVALGTLGLLLLAPAALATPADARRAMDQNEFGRALLLYEKFLGESPEDARLHYNAGAAAYRAGDFEKARNHFNSTLASSEAPLPLQQRAFYNLGNAMFRLGENTENPDDKAKQWIDALKKYEGAFELSQQLENTPNDKDAKFNTDIVKARLEKLKQQQQQQNDENQDKENQDKNEQQQEQQQQKSGDQKKQEQEQQQKDGNSRNNNKATTRKKSSSNSNPDRISRRKKKGKTKAERLRGRRTKRNSPSQARARNNPTPVQRSLMAR
;
A
#
# COMPACT_ATOMS: atom_id res chain seq x y z
N MET A 1 55.09 -41.77 -105.83
CA MET A 1 55.18 -40.72 -106.88
C MET A 1 54.19 -39.61 -106.53
N ARG A 2 54.69 -38.37 -106.45
CA ARG A 2 54.01 -37.04 -106.59
C ARG A 2 52.84 -36.71 -105.65
N CYS A 3 53.05 -35.77 -104.72
CA CYS A 3 52.60 -34.36 -104.74
C CYS A 3 51.15 -34.21 -104.23
N SER A 4 50.80 -33.37 -103.24
CA SER A 4 51.05 -31.93 -103.12
C SER A 4 50.75 -31.49 -101.65
N SER A 5 51.61 -30.72 -100.97
CA SER A 5 51.55 -29.23 -100.85
C SER A 5 50.27 -28.75 -100.13
N LEU A 6 50.24 -28.05 -98.99
CA LEU A 6 50.89 -26.77 -98.65
C LEU A 6 50.48 -26.28 -97.23
N ARG A 7 51.37 -25.44 -96.66
CA ARG A 7 51.18 -24.34 -95.66
C ARG A 7 50.82 -24.73 -94.21
N VAL A 8 51.64 -24.47 -93.19
CA VAL A 8 52.35 -23.26 -92.69
C VAL A 8 51.48 -22.34 -91.82
N ALA A 9 52.06 -22.04 -90.65
CA ALA A 9 51.94 -20.88 -89.76
C ALA A 9 50.89 -20.88 -88.65
N ARG A 10 51.42 -21.13 -87.44
CA ARG A 10 51.29 -20.34 -86.20
C ARG A 10 50.53 -19.02 -86.32
N GLU A 11 49.62 -18.79 -85.36
CA GLU A 11 49.37 -17.53 -84.66
C GLU A 11 48.57 -17.88 -83.39
N SER A 12 49.03 -17.56 -82.19
CA SER A 12 49.19 -16.25 -81.54
C SER A 12 48.09 -16.10 -80.48
N GLN A 13 48.54 -15.95 -79.23
CA GLN A 13 47.74 -15.55 -78.08
C GLN A 13 46.84 -14.35 -78.42
N LYS A 14 45.59 -14.40 -77.96
CA LYS A 14 44.81 -13.19 -77.66
C LYS A 14 44.01 -13.42 -76.39
N ASN A 15 44.42 -12.73 -75.32
CA ASN A 15 43.61 -12.48 -74.14
C ASN A 15 42.35 -11.72 -74.59
N THR A 16 41.18 -12.26 -74.30
CA THR A 16 39.90 -11.56 -74.42
C THR A 16 39.40 -11.22 -73.02
N LEU A 17 39.38 -9.92 -72.69
CA LEU A 17 38.51 -9.39 -71.66
C LEU A 17 37.06 -9.68 -72.08
N SER A 18 36.35 -10.49 -71.29
CA SER A 18 34.92 -10.71 -71.46
C SER A 18 34.17 -9.82 -70.47
N THR A 19 33.52 -8.79 -70.99
CA THR A 19 32.48 -8.01 -70.32
C THR A 19 31.17 -8.79 -70.26
N GLY A 20 30.51 -8.77 -69.09
CA GLY A 20 29.08 -9.05 -68.93
C GLY A 20 28.74 -10.44 -68.38
N VAL A 21 28.13 -10.52 -67.20
CA VAL A 21 26.68 -10.61 -66.96
C VAL A 21 26.43 -10.32 -65.48
N ALA A 22 25.56 -9.36 -65.19
CA ALA A 22 24.99 -9.16 -63.87
C ALA A 22 24.06 -10.33 -63.52
N LEU A 23 24.32 -11.02 -62.42
CA LEU A 23 23.33 -11.89 -61.77
C LEU A 23 23.31 -11.49 -60.29
N GLY A 24 22.33 -10.66 -59.96
CA GLY A 24 22.02 -10.27 -58.59
C GLY A 24 21.67 -11.51 -57.78
N THR A 25 22.47 -11.81 -56.77
CA THR A 25 22.08 -12.76 -55.73
C THR A 25 20.95 -12.11 -54.93
N LEU A 26 19.74 -12.56 -55.23
CA LEU A 26 18.53 -12.32 -54.47
C LEU A 26 18.79 -12.67 -53.00
N GLY A 27 18.99 -11.65 -52.15
CA GLY A 27 19.06 -11.82 -50.71
C GLY A 27 17.69 -12.27 -50.21
N LEU A 28 17.52 -13.57 -49.99
CA LEU A 28 16.33 -14.11 -49.33
C LEU A 28 16.39 -13.66 -47.86
N LEU A 29 15.80 -12.49 -47.58
CA LEU A 29 15.60 -12.00 -46.23
C LEU A 29 14.67 -13.00 -45.53
N LEU A 30 15.24 -13.90 -44.74
CA LEU A 30 14.48 -14.79 -43.85
C LEU A 30 13.79 -13.92 -42.79
N LEU A 31 12.61 -13.39 -43.11
CA LEU A 31 11.66 -12.94 -42.11
C LEU A 31 11.23 -14.18 -41.32
N ALA A 32 11.95 -14.49 -40.24
CA ALA A 32 11.47 -15.44 -39.26
C ALA A 32 10.10 -14.94 -38.79
N PRO A 33 9.01 -15.72 -38.96
CA PRO A 33 7.71 -15.28 -38.46
C PRO A 33 7.85 -15.09 -36.95
N ALA A 34 7.49 -13.90 -36.47
CA ALA A 34 7.36 -13.67 -35.04
C ALA A 34 6.35 -14.70 -34.52
N ALA A 35 6.84 -15.67 -33.75
CA ALA A 35 5.97 -16.72 -33.21
C ALA A 35 4.88 -16.05 -32.38
N LEU A 36 3.63 -16.23 -32.80
CA LEU A 36 2.49 -15.74 -32.04
C LEU A 36 2.49 -16.44 -30.69
N ALA A 37 2.32 -15.67 -29.61
CA ALA A 37 2.23 -16.21 -28.27
C ALA A 37 1.12 -17.26 -28.18
N THR A 38 1.39 -18.39 -27.55
CA THR A 38 0.46 -19.50 -27.39
C THR A 38 0.01 -19.65 -25.93
N PRO A 39 -1.14 -20.30 -25.65
CA PRO A 39 -1.52 -20.63 -24.28
C PRO A 39 -0.46 -21.46 -23.53
N ALA A 40 0.39 -22.21 -24.25
CA ALA A 40 1.50 -22.95 -23.67
C ALA A 40 2.62 -22.02 -23.15
N ASP A 41 2.81 -20.86 -23.77
CA ASP A 41 3.78 -19.87 -23.29
C ASP A 41 3.33 -19.21 -21.99
N ALA A 42 2.03 -18.94 -21.83
CA ALA A 42 1.48 -18.43 -20.58
C ALA A 42 1.63 -19.43 -19.43
N ARG A 43 1.37 -20.72 -19.70
CA ARG A 43 1.61 -21.81 -18.72
C ARG A 43 3.08 -21.95 -18.38
N ARG A 44 3.97 -21.94 -19.37
CA ARG A 44 5.43 -22.00 -19.14
C ARG A 44 5.90 -20.82 -18.28
N ALA A 45 5.37 -19.63 -18.51
CA ALA A 45 5.67 -18.46 -17.68
C ALA A 45 5.21 -18.66 -16.23
N MET A 46 4.04 -19.29 -15.99
CA MET A 46 3.61 -19.68 -14.64
C MET A 46 4.59 -20.66 -13.99
N ASP A 47 5.00 -21.70 -14.72
CA ASP A 47 5.92 -22.74 -14.23
C ASP A 47 7.31 -22.19 -13.89
N GLN A 48 7.74 -21.15 -14.63
CA GLN A 48 9.00 -20.45 -14.43
C GLN A 48 8.93 -19.34 -13.38
N ASN A 49 7.79 -19.17 -12.70
CA ASN A 49 7.51 -18.08 -11.76
C ASN A 49 7.60 -16.68 -12.38
N GLU A 50 7.48 -16.56 -13.70
CA GLU A 50 7.41 -15.30 -14.45
C GLU A 50 5.97 -14.76 -14.43
N PHE A 51 5.41 -14.56 -13.24
CA PHE A 51 3.97 -14.32 -13.06
C PHE A 51 3.46 -13.05 -13.77
N GLY A 52 4.26 -11.98 -13.79
CA GLY A 52 3.92 -10.76 -14.54
C GLY A 52 3.83 -11.01 -16.05
N ARG A 53 4.73 -11.84 -16.60
CA ARG A 53 4.68 -12.25 -18.02
C ARG A 53 3.48 -13.15 -18.28
N ALA A 54 3.21 -14.10 -17.39
CA ALA A 54 2.04 -14.97 -17.51
C ALA A 54 0.74 -14.17 -17.52
N LEU A 55 0.62 -13.18 -16.63
CA LEU A 55 -0.53 -12.27 -16.58
C LEU A 55 -0.72 -11.53 -17.92
N LEU A 56 0.34 -10.91 -18.45
CA LEU A 56 0.28 -10.21 -19.73
C LEU A 56 -0.15 -11.13 -20.89
N LEU A 57 0.31 -12.38 -20.89
CA LEU A 57 -0.07 -13.36 -21.90
C LEU A 57 -1.54 -13.77 -21.78
N TYR A 58 -2.04 -14.00 -20.56
CA TYR A 58 -3.47 -14.29 -20.35
C TYR A 58 -4.36 -13.10 -20.69
N GLU A 59 -3.98 -11.87 -20.31
CA GLU A 59 -4.69 -10.64 -20.69
C GLU A 59 -4.71 -10.46 -22.21
N LYS A 60 -3.63 -10.84 -22.91
CA LYS A 60 -3.62 -10.85 -24.39
C LYS A 60 -4.65 -11.82 -24.96
N PHE A 61 -4.73 -13.06 -24.46
CA PHE A 61 -5.73 -14.04 -24.94
C PHE A 61 -7.16 -13.62 -24.60
N LEU A 62 -7.37 -12.93 -23.47
CA LEU A 62 -8.67 -12.33 -23.15
C LEU A 62 -9.08 -11.23 -24.15
N GLY A 63 -8.14 -10.60 -24.84
CA GLY A 63 -8.46 -9.69 -25.95
C GLY A 63 -9.15 -10.38 -27.13
N GLU A 64 -8.92 -11.68 -27.32
CA GLU A 64 -9.55 -12.51 -28.36
C GLU A 64 -10.78 -13.26 -27.84
N SER A 65 -10.82 -13.59 -26.54
CA SER A 65 -11.93 -14.30 -25.90
C SER A 65 -12.27 -13.66 -24.54
N PRO A 66 -12.97 -12.50 -24.54
CA PRO A 66 -13.18 -11.69 -23.34
C PRO A 66 -13.97 -12.39 -22.23
N GLU A 67 -14.84 -13.34 -22.59
CA GLU A 67 -15.75 -14.00 -21.65
C GLU A 67 -15.24 -15.39 -21.18
N ASP A 68 -14.03 -15.78 -21.58
CA ASP A 68 -13.49 -17.10 -21.21
C ASP A 68 -13.14 -17.15 -19.71
N ALA A 69 -13.98 -17.87 -18.96
CA ALA A 69 -13.86 -18.03 -17.52
C ALA A 69 -12.51 -18.63 -17.08
N ARG A 70 -11.91 -19.53 -17.89
CA ARG A 70 -10.64 -20.19 -17.58
C ARG A 70 -9.48 -19.24 -17.81
N LEU A 71 -9.52 -18.44 -18.88
CA LEU A 71 -8.52 -17.39 -19.10
C LEU A 71 -8.55 -16.35 -17.98
N HIS A 72 -9.74 -15.91 -17.56
CA HIS A 72 -9.88 -15.06 -16.39
C HIS A 72 -9.33 -15.71 -15.12
N TYR A 73 -9.64 -16.98 -14.87
CA TYR A 73 -9.15 -17.67 -13.67
C TYR A 73 -7.62 -17.72 -13.64
N ASN A 74 -7.00 -18.04 -14.78
CA ASN A 74 -5.55 -18.12 -14.90
C ASN A 74 -4.87 -16.75 -14.82
N ALA A 75 -5.48 -15.70 -15.41
CA ALA A 75 -5.04 -14.32 -15.24
C ALA A 75 -5.09 -13.90 -13.78
N GLY A 76 -6.17 -14.24 -13.06
CA GLY A 76 -6.30 -13.99 -11.63
C GLY A 76 -5.22 -14.69 -10.80
N ALA A 77 -4.92 -15.96 -11.11
CA ALA A 77 -3.86 -16.72 -10.45
C ALA A 77 -2.47 -16.11 -10.71
N ALA A 78 -2.20 -15.71 -11.95
CA ALA A 78 -0.96 -15.03 -12.32
C ALA A 78 -0.82 -13.68 -11.59
N ALA A 79 -1.87 -12.86 -11.58
CA ALA A 79 -1.90 -11.58 -10.87
C ALA A 79 -1.66 -11.75 -9.36
N TYR A 80 -2.33 -12.74 -8.74
CA TYR A 80 -2.15 -13.04 -7.32
C TYR A 80 -0.69 -13.39 -7.00
N ARG A 81 -0.07 -14.26 -7.81
CA ARG A 81 1.33 -14.67 -7.61
C ARG A 81 2.32 -13.54 -7.94
N ALA A 82 1.95 -12.61 -8.81
CA ALA A 82 2.69 -11.38 -9.06
C ALA A 82 2.54 -10.32 -7.92
N GLY A 83 1.63 -10.55 -6.96
CA GLY A 83 1.33 -9.61 -5.88
C GLY A 83 0.34 -8.50 -6.25
N ASP A 84 -0.22 -8.54 -7.46
CA ASP A 84 -1.27 -7.63 -7.90
C ASP A 84 -2.64 -8.17 -7.47
N PHE A 85 -2.95 -7.99 -6.19
CA PHE A 85 -4.17 -8.53 -5.59
C PHE A 85 -5.45 -7.86 -6.11
N GLU A 86 -5.34 -6.61 -6.59
CA GLU A 86 -6.45 -5.89 -7.20
C GLU A 86 -6.84 -6.51 -8.56
N LYS A 87 -5.85 -6.73 -9.45
CA LYS A 87 -6.12 -7.47 -10.69
C LYS A 87 -6.58 -8.89 -10.43
N ALA A 88 -5.99 -9.57 -9.44
CA ALA A 88 -6.43 -10.90 -9.05
C ALA A 88 -7.91 -10.92 -8.66
N ARG A 89 -8.34 -9.99 -7.81
CA ARG A 89 -9.74 -9.83 -7.40
C ARG A 89 -10.65 -9.65 -8.62
N ASN A 90 -10.29 -8.77 -9.53
CA ASN A 90 -11.10 -8.47 -10.72
C ASN A 90 -11.26 -9.69 -11.63
N HIS A 91 -10.16 -10.37 -11.95
CA HIS A 91 -10.20 -11.54 -12.81
C HIS A 91 -10.94 -12.73 -12.18
N PHE A 92 -10.79 -12.98 -10.87
CA PHE A 92 -11.59 -14.03 -10.22
C PHE A 92 -13.08 -13.68 -10.17
N ASN A 93 -13.43 -12.40 -10.00
CA ASN A 93 -14.84 -11.97 -10.14
C ASN A 93 -15.36 -12.22 -11.56
N SER A 94 -14.57 -11.94 -12.60
CA SER A 94 -14.96 -12.25 -13.99
C SER A 94 -15.16 -13.75 -14.22
N THR A 95 -14.31 -14.61 -13.64
CA THR A 95 -14.56 -16.07 -13.66
C THR A 95 -15.90 -16.43 -13.03
N LEU A 96 -16.25 -15.83 -11.89
CA LEU A 96 -17.50 -16.09 -11.17
C LEU A 96 -18.74 -15.47 -11.84
N ALA A 97 -18.55 -14.48 -12.71
CA ALA A 97 -19.62 -13.84 -13.47
C ALA A 97 -19.99 -14.61 -14.76
N SER A 98 -19.12 -15.50 -15.24
CA SER A 98 -19.33 -16.25 -16.47
C SER A 98 -20.32 -17.41 -16.27
N SER A 99 -21.33 -17.50 -17.13
CA SER A 99 -22.29 -18.63 -17.15
C SER A 99 -21.63 -19.96 -17.48
N GLU A 100 -20.51 -19.93 -18.20
CA GLU A 100 -19.81 -21.11 -18.69
C GLU A 100 -18.78 -21.66 -17.68
N ALA A 101 -18.62 -21.01 -16.53
CA ALA A 101 -17.70 -21.45 -15.49
C ALA A 101 -18.22 -22.75 -14.85
N PRO A 102 -17.53 -23.90 -15.00
CA PRO A 102 -17.98 -25.14 -14.37
C PRO A 102 -17.81 -25.05 -12.84
N LEU A 103 -18.63 -25.78 -12.09
CA LEU A 103 -18.64 -25.74 -10.62
C LEU A 103 -17.26 -25.89 -9.96
N PRO A 104 -16.37 -26.82 -10.41
CA PRO A 104 -15.01 -26.91 -9.86
C PRO A 104 -14.17 -25.65 -10.10
N LEU A 105 -14.38 -24.92 -11.20
CA LEU A 105 -13.67 -23.68 -11.48
C LEU A 105 -14.21 -22.54 -10.62
N GLN A 106 -15.53 -22.46 -10.45
CA GLN A 106 -16.16 -21.48 -9.55
C GLN A 106 -15.66 -21.67 -8.11
N GLN A 107 -15.62 -22.91 -7.62
CA GLN A 107 -15.10 -23.25 -6.30
C GLN A 107 -13.67 -22.71 -6.08
N ARG A 108 -12.76 -23.00 -7.03
CA ARG A 108 -11.38 -22.49 -6.97
C ARG A 108 -11.31 -20.97 -7.08
N ALA A 109 -12.16 -20.35 -7.90
CA ALA A 109 -12.21 -18.90 -8.03
C ALA A 109 -12.70 -18.22 -6.75
N PHE A 110 -13.70 -18.78 -6.07
CA PHE A 110 -14.13 -18.32 -4.74
C PHE A 110 -12.98 -18.40 -3.73
N TYR A 111 -12.29 -19.53 -3.65
CA TYR A 111 -11.15 -19.69 -2.74
C TYR A 111 -10.05 -18.66 -3.02
N ASN A 112 -9.65 -18.52 -4.28
CA ASN A 112 -8.59 -17.60 -4.67
C ASN A 112 -8.99 -16.12 -4.58
N LEU A 113 -10.26 -15.79 -4.77
CA LEU A 113 -10.79 -14.46 -4.51
C LEU A 113 -10.73 -14.13 -3.02
N GLY A 114 -11.05 -15.09 -2.15
CA GLY A 114 -10.83 -14.99 -0.70
C GLY A 114 -9.37 -14.69 -0.36
N ASN A 115 -8.44 -15.40 -1.01
CA ASN A 115 -7.00 -15.14 -0.86
C ASN A 115 -6.63 -13.72 -1.29
N ALA A 116 -7.09 -13.26 -2.46
CA ALA A 116 -6.81 -11.90 -2.94
C ALA A 116 -7.33 -10.83 -1.97
N MET A 117 -8.59 -10.96 -1.52
CA MET A 117 -9.22 -10.04 -0.57
C MET A 117 -8.53 -10.05 0.80
N PHE A 118 -8.08 -11.21 1.27
CA PHE A 118 -7.31 -11.31 2.51
C PHE A 118 -6.01 -10.51 2.44
N ARG A 119 -5.25 -10.68 1.34
CA ARG A 119 -3.99 -9.95 1.10
C ARG A 119 -4.22 -8.44 0.89
N LEU A 120 -5.32 -8.05 0.24
CA LEU A 120 -5.73 -6.65 0.16
C LEU A 120 -5.96 -6.07 1.56
N GLY A 121 -6.70 -6.78 2.41
CA GLY A 121 -6.88 -6.37 3.81
C GLY A 121 -5.56 -6.26 4.58
N GLU A 122 -4.61 -7.17 4.38
CA GLU A 122 -3.27 -7.05 4.98
C GLU A 122 -2.54 -5.76 4.57
N ASN A 123 -2.71 -5.34 3.31
CA ASN A 123 -2.08 -4.14 2.74
C ASN A 123 -2.85 -2.83 3.01
N THR A 124 -4.07 -2.91 3.56
CA THR A 124 -4.89 -1.73 3.86
C THR A 124 -4.49 -1.12 5.21
N GLU A 125 -4.23 0.19 5.26
CA GLU A 125 -3.90 0.87 6.51
C GLU A 125 -5.14 1.16 7.36
N ASN A 126 -6.21 1.66 6.73
CA ASN A 126 -7.45 2.00 7.42
C ASN A 126 -8.07 0.72 8.05
N PRO A 127 -8.29 0.69 9.38
CA PRO A 127 -8.83 -0.48 10.05
C PRO A 127 -10.23 -0.91 9.58
N ASP A 128 -11.10 0.04 9.25
CA ASP A 128 -12.47 -0.26 8.82
C ASP A 128 -12.48 -0.85 7.41
N ASP A 129 -11.69 -0.28 6.50
CA ASP A 129 -11.56 -0.81 5.15
C ASP A 129 -10.85 -2.18 5.15
N LYS A 130 -9.86 -2.37 6.03
CA LYS A 130 -9.25 -3.68 6.28
C LYS A 130 -10.27 -4.71 6.75
N ALA A 131 -11.12 -4.34 7.71
CA ALA A 131 -12.19 -5.20 8.20
C ALA A 131 -13.16 -5.57 7.08
N LYS A 132 -13.57 -4.60 6.23
CA LYS A 132 -14.43 -4.88 5.06
C LYS A 132 -13.81 -5.91 4.12
N GLN A 133 -12.53 -5.72 3.75
CA GLN A 133 -11.81 -6.67 2.87
C GLN A 133 -11.74 -8.08 3.49
N TRP A 134 -11.48 -8.18 4.79
CA TRP A 134 -11.45 -9.47 5.48
C TRP A 134 -12.84 -10.10 5.64
N ILE A 135 -13.89 -9.32 5.87
CA ILE A 135 -15.26 -9.82 5.88
C ILE A 135 -15.64 -10.37 4.50
N ASP A 136 -15.26 -9.68 3.43
CA ASP A 136 -15.52 -10.18 2.08
C ASP A 136 -14.68 -11.44 1.80
N ALA A 137 -13.42 -11.48 2.20
CA ALA A 137 -12.59 -12.70 2.12
C ALA A 137 -13.25 -13.89 2.82
N LEU A 138 -13.79 -13.68 4.03
CA LEU A 138 -14.50 -14.69 4.80
C LEU A 138 -15.68 -15.29 4.01
N LYS A 139 -16.55 -14.44 3.45
CA LYS A 139 -17.68 -14.88 2.62
C LYS A 139 -17.22 -15.72 1.43
N LYS A 140 -16.08 -15.36 0.82
CA LYS A 140 -15.54 -16.11 -0.33
C LYS A 140 -15.02 -17.48 0.05
N TYR A 141 -14.36 -17.63 1.20
CA TYR A 141 -13.96 -18.95 1.70
C TYR A 141 -15.17 -19.81 2.10
N GLU A 142 -16.19 -19.22 2.72
CA GLU A 142 -17.44 -19.91 3.04
C GLU A 142 -18.12 -20.42 1.77
N GLY A 143 -18.25 -19.59 0.74
CA GLY A 143 -18.77 -20.01 -0.58
C GLY A 143 -17.91 -21.09 -1.25
N ALA A 144 -16.57 -21.00 -1.15
CA ALA A 144 -15.68 -22.05 -1.67
C ALA A 144 -15.89 -23.40 -0.95
N PHE A 145 -16.10 -23.38 0.36
CA PHE A 145 -16.39 -24.57 1.15
C PHE A 145 -17.77 -25.15 0.79
N GLU A 146 -18.80 -24.31 0.69
CA GLU A 146 -20.14 -24.73 0.28
C GLU A 146 -20.16 -25.38 -1.11
N LEU A 147 -19.50 -24.77 -2.09
CA LEU A 147 -19.36 -25.34 -3.42
C LEU A 147 -18.59 -26.66 -3.39
N SER A 148 -17.56 -26.79 -2.54
CA SER A 148 -16.79 -28.04 -2.44
C SER A 148 -17.63 -29.22 -1.96
N GLN A 149 -18.68 -28.99 -1.17
CA GLN A 149 -19.59 -30.06 -0.72
C GLN A 149 -20.51 -30.57 -1.82
N GLN A 150 -20.64 -29.83 -2.93
CA GLN A 150 -21.45 -30.20 -4.09
C GLN A 150 -20.64 -30.96 -5.14
N LEU A 151 -19.32 -31.03 -5.00
CA LEU A 151 -18.43 -31.62 -5.98
C LEU A 151 -18.21 -33.11 -5.68
N GLU A 152 -18.52 -33.95 -6.66
CA GLU A 152 -18.26 -35.39 -6.58
C GLU A 152 -16.75 -35.69 -6.61
N ASN A 153 -16.32 -36.68 -5.82
CA ASN A 153 -14.94 -37.17 -5.78
C ASN A 153 -13.88 -36.13 -5.40
N THR A 154 -14.26 -34.95 -4.93
CA THR A 154 -13.32 -33.99 -4.33
C THR A 154 -13.45 -34.03 -2.82
N PRO A 155 -12.35 -34.20 -2.07
CA PRO A 155 -12.38 -33.97 -0.63
C PRO A 155 -12.89 -32.56 -0.35
N ASN A 156 -13.82 -32.43 0.62
CA ASN A 156 -14.27 -31.12 1.12
C ASN A 156 -13.07 -30.18 1.29
N ASP A 157 -13.23 -28.91 0.89
CA ASP A 157 -12.13 -27.96 0.91
C ASP A 157 -11.77 -27.55 2.35
N LYS A 158 -10.96 -28.40 3.00
CA LYS A 158 -10.46 -28.17 4.36
C LYS A 158 -9.61 -26.91 4.44
N ASP A 159 -8.97 -26.52 3.34
CA ASP A 159 -8.16 -25.31 3.28
C ASP A 159 -9.06 -24.07 3.31
N ALA A 160 -10.21 -24.09 2.64
CA ALA A 160 -11.21 -23.03 2.73
C ALA A 160 -11.70 -22.86 4.18
N LYS A 161 -12.03 -23.95 4.87
CA LYS A 161 -12.43 -23.91 6.28
C LYS A 161 -11.33 -23.36 7.19
N PHE A 162 -10.09 -23.83 6.99
CA PHE A 162 -8.95 -23.34 7.75
C PHE A 162 -8.72 -21.84 7.55
N ASN A 163 -8.84 -21.36 6.30
CA ASN A 163 -8.72 -19.93 6.00
C ASN A 163 -9.85 -19.10 6.62
N THR A 164 -11.08 -19.60 6.67
CA THR A 164 -12.19 -18.98 7.43
C THR A 164 -11.81 -18.77 8.89
N ASP A 165 -11.21 -19.76 9.54
CA ASP A 165 -10.80 -19.66 10.96
C ASP A 165 -9.69 -18.61 11.14
N ILE A 166 -8.72 -18.56 10.22
CA ILE A 166 -7.68 -17.52 10.21
C ILE A 166 -8.30 -16.12 10.09
N VAL A 167 -9.21 -15.91 9.15
CA VAL A 167 -9.83 -14.59 8.91
C VAL A 167 -10.62 -14.14 10.13
N LYS A 168 -11.39 -15.05 10.76
CA LYS A 168 -12.12 -14.77 12.01
C LYS A 168 -11.17 -14.34 13.13
N ALA A 169 -10.06 -15.05 13.31
CA ALA A 169 -9.05 -14.68 14.31
C ALA A 169 -8.41 -13.31 14.01
N ARG A 170 -8.19 -12.98 12.73
CA ARG A 170 -7.64 -11.67 12.32
C ARG A 170 -8.62 -10.54 12.58
N LEU A 171 -9.90 -10.73 12.28
CA LEU A 171 -10.96 -9.76 12.56
C LEU A 171 -11.12 -9.51 14.07
N GLU A 172 -11.10 -10.57 14.88
CA GLU A 172 -11.18 -10.43 16.34
C GLU A 172 -9.97 -9.68 16.90
N LYS A 173 -8.76 -10.01 16.42
CA LYS A 173 -7.55 -9.28 16.81
C LYS A 173 -7.62 -7.80 16.43
N LEU A 174 -8.15 -7.48 15.25
CA LEU A 174 -8.31 -6.10 14.80
C LEU A 174 -9.27 -5.32 15.71
N LYS A 175 -10.38 -5.94 16.11
CA LYS A 175 -11.33 -5.36 17.06
C LYS A 175 -10.70 -5.09 18.42
N GLN A 176 -9.92 -6.04 18.95
CA GLN A 176 -9.21 -5.87 20.22
C GLN A 176 -8.20 -4.71 20.16
N GLN A 177 -7.47 -4.58 19.05
CA GLN A 177 -6.53 -3.47 18.84
C GLN A 177 -7.25 -2.12 18.80
N GLN A 178 -8.41 -2.03 18.18
CA GLN A 178 -9.20 -0.79 18.17
C GLN A 178 -9.74 -0.43 19.56
N GLN A 179 -10.19 -1.41 20.34
CA GLN A 179 -10.65 -1.19 21.71
C GLN A 179 -9.51 -0.66 22.60
N GLN A 180 -8.34 -1.30 22.57
CA GLN A 180 -7.17 -0.85 23.32
C GLN A 180 -6.73 0.57 22.95
N GLN A 181 -6.76 0.92 21.65
CA GLN A 181 -6.44 2.29 21.22
C GLN A 181 -7.45 3.33 21.72
N ASN A 182 -8.73 2.97 21.79
CA ASN A 182 -9.76 3.85 22.32
C ASN A 182 -9.59 4.06 23.82
N ASP A 183 -9.32 2.98 24.57
CA ASP A 183 -9.10 3.04 26.02
C ASP A 183 -7.86 3.88 26.36
N GLU A 184 -6.73 3.67 25.66
CA GLU A 184 -5.51 4.48 25.84
C GLU A 184 -5.72 5.96 25.51
N ASN A 185 -6.52 6.27 24.49
CA ASN A 185 -6.83 7.66 24.14
C ASN A 185 -7.73 8.31 25.19
N GLN A 186 -8.67 7.55 25.76
CA GLN A 186 -9.54 8.03 26.83
C GLN A 186 -8.76 8.28 28.12
N ASP A 187 -7.78 7.44 28.44
CA ASP A 187 -6.88 7.65 29.58
C ASP A 187 -5.99 8.87 29.40
N LYS A 188 -5.41 9.09 28.21
CA LYS A 188 -4.63 10.31 27.90
C LYS A 188 -5.49 11.57 28.00
N GLU A 189 -6.73 11.54 27.49
CA GLU A 189 -7.63 12.69 27.58
C GLU A 189 -8.02 12.99 29.04
N ASN A 190 -8.21 11.95 29.86
CA ASN A 190 -8.47 12.10 31.28
C ASN A 190 -7.24 12.66 32.04
N GLN A 191 -6.03 12.24 31.66
CA GLN A 191 -4.79 12.73 32.24
C GLN A 191 -4.55 14.21 31.90
N ASP A 192 -4.74 14.60 30.64
CA ASP A 192 -4.67 16.01 30.19
C ASP A 192 -5.71 16.90 30.90
N LYS A 193 -6.93 16.39 31.13
CA LYS A 193 -7.98 17.11 31.90
C LYS A 193 -7.59 17.28 33.37
N ASN A 194 -6.99 16.26 33.99
CA ASN A 194 -6.52 16.34 35.37
C ASN A 194 -5.35 17.32 35.53
N GLU A 195 -4.39 17.32 34.60
CA GLU A 195 -3.29 18.30 34.60
C GLU A 195 -3.82 19.73 34.46
N GLN A 196 -4.79 19.98 33.56
CA GLN A 196 -5.42 21.30 33.45
C GLN A 196 -6.18 21.73 34.72
N GLN A 197 -6.82 20.79 35.43
CA GLN A 197 -7.48 21.11 36.70
C GLN A 197 -6.47 21.42 37.81
N GLN A 198 -5.36 20.69 37.88
CA GLN A 198 -4.28 20.99 38.83
C GLN A 198 -3.63 22.35 38.57
N GLU A 199 -3.37 22.70 37.30
CA GLU A 199 -2.84 24.03 36.96
C GLU A 199 -3.81 25.15 37.35
N GLN A 200 -5.12 24.98 37.15
CA GLN A 200 -6.13 25.97 37.58
C GLN A 200 -6.22 26.11 39.11
N GLN A 201 -6.09 25.02 39.86
CA GLN A 201 -6.06 25.08 41.33
C GLN A 201 -4.80 25.78 41.84
N GLN A 202 -3.63 25.49 41.27
CA GLN A 202 -2.39 26.18 41.64
C GLN A 202 -2.44 27.69 41.33
N GLN A 203 -3.04 28.09 40.21
CA GLN A 203 -3.24 29.51 39.91
C GLN A 203 -4.17 30.20 40.93
N LYS A 204 -5.28 29.56 41.32
CA LYS A 204 -6.18 30.13 42.35
C LYS A 204 -5.51 30.25 43.71
N SER A 205 -4.73 29.25 44.14
CA SER A 205 -4.00 29.30 45.41
C SER A 205 -2.87 30.34 45.39
N GLY A 206 -2.23 30.55 44.23
CA GLY A 206 -1.24 31.60 44.04
C GLY A 206 -1.82 33.01 44.17
N ASP A 207 -2.97 33.27 43.56
CA ASP A 207 -3.66 34.57 43.67
C ASP A 207 -4.18 34.85 45.09
N GLN A 208 -4.67 33.83 45.80
CA GLN A 208 -5.11 33.97 47.19
C GLN A 208 -3.95 34.32 48.13
N LYS A 209 -2.78 33.66 47.99
CA LYS A 209 -1.58 34.01 48.76
C LYS A 209 -1.09 35.42 48.47
N LYS A 210 -1.23 35.88 47.22
CA LYS A 210 -0.85 37.25 46.83
C LYS A 210 -1.78 38.29 47.47
N GLN A 211 -3.08 38.02 47.54
CA GLN A 211 -4.03 38.88 48.24
C GLN A 211 -3.81 38.93 49.75
N GLU A 212 -3.50 37.80 50.41
CA GLU A 212 -3.18 37.78 51.85
C GLU A 212 -1.88 38.54 52.18
N GLN A 213 -0.85 38.46 51.33
CA GLN A 213 0.37 39.24 51.50
C GLN A 213 0.14 40.75 51.31
N GLU A 214 -0.72 41.16 50.36
CA GLU A 214 -1.10 42.57 50.19
C GLU A 214 -1.95 43.09 51.37
N GLN A 215 -2.71 42.23 52.04
CA GLN A 215 -3.50 42.60 53.22
C GLN A 215 -2.62 42.73 54.48
N GLN A 216 -1.67 41.83 54.68
CA GLN A 216 -0.70 41.93 55.79
C GLN A 216 0.25 43.12 55.67
N GLN A 217 0.62 43.52 54.45
CA GLN A 217 1.39 44.75 54.23
C GLN A 217 0.59 46.03 54.53
N LYS A 218 -0.74 46.01 54.38
CA LYS A 218 -1.61 47.15 54.77
C LYS A 218 -1.80 47.24 56.28
N ASP A 219 -1.89 46.11 56.99
CA ASP A 219 -2.04 46.11 58.46
C ASP A 219 -0.73 46.40 59.20
N GLY A 220 0.43 46.05 58.64
CA GLY A 220 1.75 46.43 59.17
C GLY A 220 2.01 47.94 59.15
N ASN A 221 1.35 48.67 58.24
CA ASN A 221 1.54 50.12 58.10
C ASN A 221 0.60 50.96 58.98
N SER A 222 -0.29 50.34 59.76
CA SER A 222 -1.23 51.03 60.66
C SER A 222 -0.78 51.04 62.14
N ARG A 223 0.33 50.37 62.48
CA ARG A 223 0.86 50.32 63.87
C ARG A 223 2.06 51.23 64.14
N ASN A 224 2.50 52.02 63.17
CA ASN A 224 3.61 52.95 63.36
C ASN A 224 3.25 54.35 62.86
N ASN A 225 2.31 55.01 63.54
CA ASN A 225 2.12 56.44 63.40
C ASN A 225 1.68 57.06 64.73
N ASN A 226 2.62 57.11 65.67
CA ASN A 226 2.53 58.04 66.79
C ASN A 226 3.93 58.50 67.24
N LYS A 227 4.65 59.19 66.35
CA LYS A 227 5.63 60.23 66.73
C LYS A 227 6.12 60.97 65.48
N ALA A 228 5.70 62.23 65.35
CA ALA A 228 6.55 63.38 65.04
C ALA A 228 5.69 64.51 64.47
N THR A 229 5.48 65.53 65.29
CA THR A 229 4.96 66.83 64.90
C THR A 229 6.08 67.71 64.31
N THR A 230 5.75 68.39 63.20
CA THR A 230 6.17 69.76 62.79
C THR A 230 7.65 70.10 62.49
N ARG A 231 7.95 70.50 61.23
CA ARG A 231 8.19 71.91 60.81
C ARG A 231 8.40 72.09 59.27
N LYS A 232 7.48 72.88 58.69
CA LYS A 232 7.51 73.90 57.60
C LYS A 232 8.50 73.88 56.40
N LYS A 233 7.86 74.06 55.21
CA LYS A 233 8.14 74.89 53.99
C LYS A 233 9.40 74.52 53.14
N SER A 234 9.42 74.59 51.80
CA SER A 234 8.76 75.46 50.82
C SER A 234 8.81 74.94 49.35
N SER A 235 7.89 75.46 48.51
CA SER A 235 7.94 75.73 47.05
C SER A 235 8.06 74.56 46.05
N SER A 236 6.97 74.26 45.32
CA SER A 236 6.70 74.61 43.90
C SER A 236 7.04 73.43 42.98
N ASN A 237 6.28 73.00 41.97
CA ASN A 237 5.26 73.64 41.15
C ASN A 237 4.45 72.56 40.38
N SER A 238 3.19 72.88 40.05
CA SER A 238 2.39 72.45 38.89
C SER A 238 2.19 70.96 38.50
N ASN A 239 1.06 70.39 38.96
CA ASN A 239 -0.15 69.93 38.22
C ASN A 239 -0.07 69.06 36.93
N PRO A 240 -1.15 68.32 36.57
CA PRO A 240 -1.09 66.90 36.24
C PRO A 240 -1.59 66.65 34.80
N ASP A 241 -1.60 65.40 34.34
CA ASP A 241 -2.70 65.03 33.45
C ASP A 241 -3.17 63.60 33.54
N ARG A 242 -4.45 63.48 33.21
CA ARG A 242 -5.41 62.48 33.66
C ARG A 242 -5.67 61.48 32.52
N ILE A 243 -6.37 60.41 32.87
CA ILE A 243 -7.37 59.71 32.02
C ILE A 243 -6.86 58.59 31.09
N SER A 244 -7.10 57.37 31.58
CA SER A 244 -7.87 56.27 30.98
C SER A 244 -7.57 55.82 29.53
N ARG A 245 -7.45 54.50 29.35
CA ARG A 245 -8.39 53.75 28.49
C ARG A 245 -8.30 52.24 28.70
N ARG A 246 -9.46 51.69 29.04
CA ARG A 246 -9.88 50.29 29.08
C ARG A 246 -10.04 49.78 27.64
N LYS A 247 -9.54 48.58 27.29
CA LYS A 247 -10.32 47.49 26.64
C LYS A 247 -9.51 46.21 26.37
N LYS A 248 -10.18 45.10 26.72
CA LYS A 248 -9.96 43.67 26.45
C LYS A 248 -9.53 43.35 25.01
N LYS A 249 -8.76 42.26 24.83
CA LYS A 249 -9.23 41.00 24.19
C LYS A 249 -8.14 39.91 24.23
N GLY A 250 -8.54 38.72 24.64
CA GLY A 250 -7.71 37.51 24.64
C GLY A 250 -7.44 36.97 23.24
N LYS A 251 -6.37 36.19 23.11
CA LYS A 251 -6.06 35.34 21.97
C LYS A 251 -5.72 33.93 22.47
N THR A 252 -6.29 32.96 21.77
CA THR A 252 -6.35 31.53 22.06
C THR A 252 -5.13 30.75 21.57
N LYS A 253 -5.00 29.55 22.14
CA LYS A 253 -3.94 28.53 22.09
C LYS A 253 -3.79 27.82 20.73
N ALA A 254 -3.63 28.55 19.62
CA ALA A 254 -3.53 27.96 18.27
C ALA A 254 -2.17 28.17 17.56
N GLU A 255 -1.13 28.63 18.26
CA GLU A 255 0.13 29.01 17.59
C GLU A 255 1.40 28.47 18.29
N ARG A 256 1.35 27.22 18.77
CA ARG A 256 2.54 26.54 19.30
C ARG A 256 2.71 25.09 18.84
N LEU A 257 2.28 24.77 17.62
CA LEU A 257 2.57 23.50 16.94
C LEU A 257 3.00 23.74 15.49
N ARG A 258 4.06 24.54 15.30
CA ARG A 258 4.90 24.47 14.10
C ARG A 258 6.35 24.55 14.54
N GLY A 259 7.02 23.41 14.59
CA GLY A 259 8.45 23.39 14.86
C GLY A 259 8.97 22.10 15.49
N ARG A 260 8.72 20.93 14.88
CA ARG A 260 9.63 19.78 15.04
C ARG A 260 9.56 18.86 13.83
N ARG A 261 10.37 19.22 12.84
CA ARG A 261 10.65 18.40 11.65
C ARG A 261 11.79 17.44 12.00
N THR A 262 11.46 16.15 12.01
CA THR A 262 12.23 15.00 11.50
C THR A 262 13.74 14.92 11.80
N LYS A 263 14.13 14.03 12.73
CA LYS A 263 15.37 13.24 12.59
C LYS A 263 15.01 11.83 12.15
N ARG A 264 15.43 11.48 10.93
CA ARG A 264 15.38 10.13 10.35
C ARG A 264 16.32 9.22 11.12
N ASN A 265 15.80 8.12 11.67
CA ASN A 265 16.59 6.91 11.92
C ASN A 265 16.28 5.91 10.82
N SER A 266 17.31 5.52 10.08
CA SER A 266 17.29 4.50 9.03
C SER A 266 17.22 3.11 9.68
N PRO A 267 16.38 2.17 9.22
CA PRO A 267 16.50 0.77 9.64
C PRO A 267 17.51 0.06 8.74
N SER A 268 18.58 -0.43 9.37
CA SER A 268 19.54 -1.36 8.80
C SER A 268 18.87 -2.67 8.41
N GLN A 269 19.29 -3.19 7.25
CA GLN A 269 18.88 -4.47 6.67
C GLN A 269 19.05 -5.63 7.68
N ALA A 270 17.95 -6.18 8.16
CA ALA A 270 17.91 -7.52 8.73
C ALA A 270 17.22 -8.42 7.71
N ARG A 271 18.01 -9.23 6.99
CA ARG A 271 17.51 -10.34 6.17
C ARG A 271 16.87 -11.38 7.09
N ALA A 272 15.59 -11.21 7.40
CA ALA A 272 14.77 -12.29 7.92
C ALA A 272 14.61 -13.32 6.80
N ARG A 273 15.12 -14.53 7.03
CA ARG A 273 14.86 -15.68 6.15
C ARG A 273 13.35 -15.95 6.22
N ASN A 274 12.62 -15.56 5.17
CA ASN A 274 11.21 -15.82 4.99
C ASN A 274 10.99 -17.33 4.83
N ASN A 275 10.77 -18.04 5.94
CA ASN A 275 10.16 -19.35 5.87
C ASN A 275 8.66 -19.16 5.62
N PRO A 276 8.10 -19.68 4.52
CA PRO A 276 6.71 -19.45 4.19
C PRO A 276 5.78 -20.05 5.23
N THR A 277 4.75 -19.29 5.61
CA THR A 277 3.69 -19.76 6.52
C THR A 277 2.91 -20.92 5.87
N PRO A 278 2.22 -21.77 6.64
CA PRO A 278 1.39 -22.84 6.07
C PRO A 278 0.34 -22.33 5.05
N VAL A 279 -0.13 -21.08 5.20
CA VAL A 279 -0.98 -20.38 4.21
C VAL A 279 -0.27 -20.25 2.85
N GLN A 280 1.03 -19.95 2.84
CA GLN A 280 1.84 -19.91 1.63
C GLN A 280 2.17 -21.31 1.06
N ARG A 281 2.07 -22.37 1.86
CA ARG A 281 2.29 -23.76 1.40
C ARG A 281 1.07 -24.36 0.68
N SER A 282 -0.15 -24.03 1.11
CA SER A 282 -1.38 -24.43 0.40
C SER A 282 -1.50 -23.75 -0.98
N LEU A 283 -1.04 -22.49 -1.10
CA LEU A 283 -1.07 -21.68 -2.33
C LEU A 283 -0.18 -22.14 -3.50
N MET A 284 0.78 -23.05 -3.25
CA MET A 284 1.74 -23.49 -4.28
C MET A 284 1.32 -24.79 -4.98
N ALA A 285 0.33 -25.52 -4.46
CA ALA A 285 0.06 -26.90 -4.87
C ALA A 285 -1.24 -27.13 -5.67
N ARG A 286 -1.99 -26.08 -6.03
CA ARG A 286 -3.19 -26.19 -6.88
C ARG A 286 -3.35 -25.01 -7.81
#